data_AF-A0A5B0VYL1-F1
#
_entry.id   AF-A0A5B0VYL1-F1
#
_cell.length_a   1.000
_cell.length_b   1.000
_cell.length_c   1.000
_cell.angle_alpha   90.00
_cell.angle_beta   90.00
_cell.angle_gamma   90.00
#
_symmetry.space_group_name_H-M   'P 1'
#
loop_
_entity.id
_entity.type
_entity.pdbx_description
1 polymer ?
#
loop_
_entity_poly.entity_id
_entity_poly.type
_entity_poly.pdbx_seq_one_letter_code
_entity_poly.pdbx_strand_id
1 'polypeptide(L)'
;MEFQQIGQMSLKNSGGFVARILFSYIDSDGEKYLSKQSDDITLGVTKTIDPGDLGVPDGATVYMHVFVVWGRDNEANQVFSYKKGSQAIANYMISGTTLNNDLGLIDVTQ
;
A
#
# COMPACT_ATOMS: atom_id res chain seq x y z
N MET A 1 17.27 -2.90 12.97
CA MET A 1 16.27 -1.81 12.95
C MET A 1 14.92 -2.49 12.96
N GLU A 2 14.09 -2.27 13.98
CA GLU A 2 12.73 -2.79 13.97
C GLU A 2 11.85 -1.83 13.19
N PHE A 3 11.17 -2.34 12.16
CA PHE A 3 10.16 -1.56 11.43
C PHE A 3 8.88 -1.51 12.24
N GLN A 4 8.15 -0.41 12.15
CA GLN A 4 6.82 -0.30 12.75
C GLN A 4 5.92 -1.41 12.21
N GLN A 5 5.18 -2.08 13.11
CA GLN A 5 4.29 -3.19 12.74
C GLN A 5 2.91 -2.68 12.35
N ILE A 6 2.34 -3.25 11.28
CA ILE A 6 0.98 -2.97 10.81
C ILE A 6 0.25 -4.27 10.48
N GLY A 7 -1.07 -4.25 10.54
CA GLY A 7 -1.91 -5.34 10.04
C GLY A 7 -2.61 -4.99 8.73
N GLN A 8 -2.90 -3.71 8.50
CA GLN A 8 -3.60 -3.28 7.29
C GLN A 8 -2.98 -1.99 6.74
N MET A 9 -3.22 -1.73 5.46
CA MET A 9 -2.95 -0.43 4.86
C MET A 9 -4.21 0.15 4.23
N SER A 10 -4.35 1.46 4.33
CA SER A 10 -5.46 2.21 3.76
C SER A 10 -4.94 3.19 2.71
N LEU A 11 -5.61 3.28 1.57
CA LEU A 11 -5.31 4.27 0.54
C LEU A 11 -6.55 5.11 0.25
N LYS A 12 -6.43 6.42 0.41
CA LYS A 12 -7.37 7.40 -0.13
C LYS A 12 -6.91 7.89 -1.48
N ASN A 13 -7.71 7.67 -2.53
CA ASN A 13 -7.46 8.25 -3.84
C ASN A 13 -8.09 9.65 -3.92
N SER A 14 -7.26 10.68 -3.95
CA SER A 14 -7.64 12.08 -4.18
C SER A 14 -7.15 12.61 -5.54
N GLY A 15 -6.65 11.73 -6.40
CA GLY A 15 -6.17 12.05 -7.75
C GLY A 15 -7.25 11.84 -8.81
N GLY A 16 -7.12 12.56 -9.93
CA GLY A 16 -8.05 12.49 -11.08
C GLY A 16 -7.90 11.22 -11.92
N PHE A 17 -7.67 10.05 -11.31
CA PHE A 17 -7.39 8.78 -11.96
C PHE A 17 -7.94 7.60 -11.16
N VAL A 18 -7.88 6.40 -11.74
CA VAL A 18 -8.20 5.14 -11.04
C VAL A 18 -6.90 4.55 -10.48
N ALA A 19 -6.92 4.15 -9.22
CA ALA A 19 -5.78 3.54 -8.52
C ALA A 19 -6.11 2.09 -8.11
N ARG A 20 -5.09 1.24 -7.98
CA ARG A 20 -5.17 -0.08 -7.35
C ARG A 20 -4.03 -0.24 -6.35
N ILE A 21 -4.29 -0.90 -5.24
CA ILE A 21 -3.28 -1.23 -4.23
C ILE A 21 -2.61 -2.54 -4.61
N LEU A 22 -1.28 -2.53 -4.59
CA LEU A 22 -0.39 -3.68 -4.55
C LEU A 22 0.60 -3.46 -3.40
N PHE A 23 1.33 -4.51 -3.03
CA PHE A 23 2.39 -4.45 -2.06
C PHE A 23 3.68 -4.97 -2.69
N SER A 24 4.71 -4.13 -2.66
CA SER A 24 6.08 -4.59 -2.82
C SER A 24 6.52 -5.14 -1.47
N TYR A 25 6.93 -6.41 -1.40
CA TYR A 25 7.30 -7.03 -0.13
C TYR A 25 8.57 -7.85 -0.23
N ILE A 26 9.27 -7.96 0.89
CA ILE A 26 10.45 -8.81 1.05
C ILE A 26 10.05 -9.94 2.00
N ASP A 27 10.21 -11.18 1.53
CA ASP A 27 9.88 -12.37 2.32
C ASP A 27 10.99 -12.74 3.32
N SER A 28 10.85 -13.89 3.98
CA SER A 28 11.83 -14.39 4.95
C SER A 28 13.18 -14.76 4.33
N ASP A 29 13.20 -15.05 3.02
CA ASP A 29 14.39 -15.44 2.29
C ASP A 29 15.16 -14.21 1.76
N GLY A 30 14.58 -13.02 1.91
CA GLY A 30 15.18 -11.74 1.54
C GLY A 30 14.90 -11.33 0.10
N GLU A 31 14.00 -12.03 -0.59
CA GLU A 31 13.66 -11.78 -1.99
C GLU A 31 12.50 -10.78 -2.11
N LYS A 32 12.58 -9.86 -3.08
CA LYS A 32 11.55 -8.83 -3.31
C LYS A 32 10.51 -9.33 -4.31
N TYR A 33 9.24 -9.29 -3.92
CA TYR A 33 8.09 -9.67 -4.73
C TYR A 33 7.07 -8.53 -4.83
N LEU A 34 6.15 -8.68 -5.78
CA LEU A 34 4.98 -7.83 -5.93
C LEU A 34 3.73 -8.69 -5.69
N SER A 35 2.83 -8.22 -4.83
CA SER A 35 1.58 -8.93 -4.52
C SER A 35 0.59 -8.90 -5.69
N LYS A 36 -0.55 -9.57 -5.51
CA LYS A 36 -1.74 -9.31 -6.35
C LYS A 36 -2.22 -7.87 -6.18
N GLN A 37 -3.08 -7.42 -7.09
CA GLN A 37 -3.71 -6.10 -7.04
C GLN A 37 -5.12 -6.16 -6.45
N SER A 38 -5.50 -5.07 -5.78
CA SER A 38 -6.88 -4.82 -5.39
C SER A 38 -7.76 -4.46 -6.60
N ASP A 39 -9.08 -4.41 -6.38
CA ASP A 39 -9.99 -3.74 -7.32
C ASP A 39 -9.71 -2.23 -7.42
N ASP A 40 -10.37 -1.61 -8.39
CA ASP A 40 -10.31 -0.17 -8.68
C ASP A 40 -10.74 0.69 -7.48
N ILE A 41 -9.95 1.74 -7.23
CA ILE A 41 -10.22 2.81 -6.27
C ILE A 41 -10.34 4.10 -7.05
N THR A 42 -11.56 4.62 -7.17
CA THR A 42 -11.86 5.86 -7.92
C THR A 42 -11.65 7.11 -7.07
N LEU A 43 -11.70 8.28 -7.71
CA LEU A 43 -11.54 9.58 -7.04
C LEU A 43 -12.49 9.73 -5.84
N GLY A 44 -11.93 10.13 -4.70
CA GLY A 44 -12.63 10.35 -3.44
C GLY A 44 -12.82 9.09 -2.59
N VAL A 45 -12.51 7.91 -3.12
CA VAL A 45 -12.70 6.64 -2.40
C VAL A 45 -11.48 6.30 -1.57
N THR A 46 -11.74 5.79 -0.36
CA THR A 46 -10.74 5.17 0.51
C THR A 46 -10.97 3.66 0.55
N LYS A 47 -9.91 2.87 0.40
CA LYS A 47 -9.95 1.42 0.56
C LYS A 47 -8.89 0.98 1.56
N THR A 48 -9.32 0.20 2.54
CA THR A 48 -8.43 -0.48 3.49
C THR A 48 -8.34 -1.95 3.10
N ILE A 49 -7.12 -2.49 3.11
CA ILE A 49 -6.87 -3.87 2.73
C ILE A 49 -5.81 -4.50 3.65
N ASP A 50 -6.01 -5.78 3.96
CA ASP A 50 -5.02 -6.61 4.60
C ASP A 50 -4.03 -7.10 3.52
N PRO A 51 -2.70 -6.88 3.64
CA PRO A 51 -1.71 -7.40 2.70
C PRO A 51 -1.83 -8.91 2.44
N GLY A 52 -2.26 -9.69 3.43
CA GLY A 52 -2.52 -11.12 3.30
C GLY A 52 -3.59 -11.47 2.28
N ASP A 53 -4.60 -10.62 2.09
CA ASP A 53 -5.65 -10.83 1.07
C ASP A 53 -5.09 -10.75 -0.36
N LEU A 54 -3.98 -10.03 -0.54
CA LEU A 54 -3.25 -9.93 -1.81
C LEU A 54 -2.08 -10.92 -1.93
N GLY A 55 -1.92 -11.82 -0.96
CA GLY A 55 -0.93 -12.90 -0.97
C GLY A 55 0.39 -12.58 -0.27
N VAL A 56 0.49 -11.49 0.48
CA VAL A 56 1.69 -11.18 1.26
C VAL A 56 1.78 -12.11 2.49
N PRO A 57 2.90 -12.81 2.72
CA PRO A 57 3.06 -13.67 3.88
C PRO A 57 3.25 -12.88 5.17
N ASP A 58 2.77 -13.43 6.28
CA ASP A 58 2.95 -12.83 7.61
C ASP A 58 4.45 -12.70 7.97
N GLY A 59 4.82 -11.60 8.63
CA GLY A 59 6.21 -11.28 8.96
C GLY A 59 7.03 -10.66 7.82
N ALA A 60 6.47 -10.56 6.61
CA ALA A 60 7.14 -9.89 5.49
C ALA A 60 7.33 -8.39 5.76
N THR A 61 8.37 -7.83 5.15
CA THR A 61 8.56 -6.39 5.09
C THR A 61 7.79 -5.85 3.90
N VAL A 62 6.96 -4.82 4.08
CA VAL A 62 6.00 -4.35 3.07
C VAL A 62 6.12 -2.86 2.78
N TYR A 63 5.88 -2.52 1.51
CA TYR A 63 5.76 -1.17 0.98
C TYR A 63 4.44 -1.07 0.20
N MET A 64 3.72 0.04 0.34
CA MET A 64 2.56 0.29 -0.52
C MET A 64 3.04 0.60 -1.94
N HIS A 65 2.50 -0.12 -2.91
CA HIS A 65 2.68 0.16 -4.34
C HIS A 65 1.31 0.47 -4.94
N VAL A 66 1.15 1.63 -5.56
CA VAL A 66 -0.10 2.06 -6.17
C VAL A 66 0.03 2.01 -7.68
N PHE A 67 -0.71 1.10 -8.29
CA PHE A 67 -0.85 1.02 -9.74
C PHE A 67 -1.83 2.09 -10.20
N VAL A 68 -1.39 2.97 -11.09
CA VAL A 68 -2.21 4.04 -11.66
C VAL A 68 -2.65 3.63 -13.06
N VAL A 69 -3.95 3.42 -13.25
CA VAL A 69 -4.47 2.90 -14.52
C VAL A 69 -4.20 3.93 -15.63
N TRP A 70 -3.46 3.50 -16.67
CA TRP A 70 -2.96 4.34 -17.78
C TRP A 70 -1.94 5.42 -17.39
N GLY A 71 -1.34 5.32 -16.20
CA GLY A 71 -0.43 6.32 -15.67
C GLY A 71 0.91 5.79 -15.25
N ARG A 72 1.56 6.57 -14.39
CA ARG A 72 2.81 6.20 -13.75
C ARG A 72 2.52 5.68 -12.35
N ASP A 73 2.92 4.45 -12.09
CA ASP A 73 2.79 3.83 -10.78
C ASP A 73 3.67 4.53 -9.74
N ASN A 74 3.32 4.39 -8.47
CA ASN A 74 4.02 5.01 -7.35
C ASN A 74 4.25 4.01 -6.22
N GLU A 75 5.44 4.02 -5.65
CA GLU A 75 5.82 3.17 -4.52
C GLU A 75 6.14 4.06 -3.32
N ALA A 76 5.57 3.72 -2.17
CA ALA A 76 5.82 4.44 -0.93
C ALA A 76 7.26 4.22 -0.46
N ASN A 77 7.89 5.28 0.03
CA ASN A 77 9.23 5.21 0.60
C ASN A 77 9.24 4.61 2.02
N GLN A 78 8.10 4.65 2.72
CA GLN A 78 7.99 4.12 4.07
C GLN A 78 7.84 2.60 4.05
N VAL A 79 8.65 1.94 4.87
CA VAL A 79 8.66 0.51 5.07
C VAL A 79 7.98 0.13 6.38
N PHE A 80 7.23 -0.97 6.38
CA PHE A 80 6.59 -1.53 7.56
C PHE A 80 6.83 -3.04 7.68
N SER A 81 6.74 -3.56 8.89
CA SER A 81 6.67 -5.00 9.13
C SER A 81 5.20 -5.42 9.16
N TYR A 82 4.80 -6.32 8.26
CA TYR A 82 3.45 -6.83 8.23
C TYR A 82 3.26 -7.92 9.29
N LYS A 83 2.24 -7.74 10.12
CA LYS A 83 1.81 -8.68 11.14
C LYS A 83 0.31 -8.91 11.03
N LYS A 84 -0.07 -10.09 10.55
CA LYS A 84 -1.47 -10.47 10.36
C LYS A 84 -2.26 -10.33 11.66
N GLY A 85 -3.42 -9.68 11.58
CA GLY A 85 -4.30 -9.44 12.74
C GLY A 85 -3.84 -8.33 13.69
N SER A 86 -2.75 -7.60 13.40
CA SER A 86 -2.44 -6.35 14.09
C SER A 86 -3.54 -5.31 13.80
N GLN A 87 -3.91 -4.52 14.81
CA GLN A 87 -4.91 -3.44 14.68
C GLN A 87 -4.32 -2.18 14.03
N ALA A 88 -3.00 -2.12 13.90
CA ALA A 88 -2.32 -0.97 13.31
C ALA A 88 -2.60 -0.85 11.80
N ILE A 89 -3.04 0.32 11.37
CA ILE A 89 -3.36 0.65 9.97
C ILE A 89 -2.48 1.80 9.52
N ALA A 90 -1.66 1.59 8.47
CA ALA A 90 -0.95 2.68 7.82
C ALA A 90 -1.87 3.36 6.80
N ASN A 91 -2.17 4.65 7.01
CA ASN A 91 -3.06 5.41 6.14
C ASN A 91 -2.27 6.25 5.15
N TYR A 92 -2.55 6.05 3.87
CA TYR A 92 -1.92 6.74 2.75
C TYR A 92 -2.93 7.57 1.97
N MET A 93 -2.42 8.61 1.31
CA MET A 93 -3.14 9.36 0.29
C MET A 93 -2.34 9.36 -1.00
N ILE A 94 -3.01 9.11 -2.12
CA ILE A 94 -2.47 9.43 -3.43
C ILE A 94 -3.25 10.60 -4.04
N SER A 95 -2.56 11.58 -4.61
CA SER A 95 -3.16 12.76 -5.22
C SER A 95 -2.46 13.16 -6.53
N GLY A 96 -2.99 14.15 -7.24
CA GLY A 96 -2.42 14.65 -8.49
C GLY A 96 -3.11 14.11 -9.75
N THR A 97 -2.33 13.95 -10.81
CA THR A 97 -2.80 13.49 -12.13
C THR A 97 -2.14 12.18 -12.53
N THR A 98 -2.67 11.54 -13.57
CA THR A 98 -2.26 10.21 -14.05
C THR A 98 -0.73 10.09 -14.30
N LEU A 99 -0.08 11.15 -14.78
CA LEU A 99 1.37 11.17 -15.07
C LEU A 99 2.22 11.86 -13.99
N ASN A 100 1.59 12.65 -13.12
CA ASN A 100 2.26 13.35 -12.03
C ASN A 100 1.41 13.21 -10.77
N ASN A 101 1.67 12.15 -10.01
CA ASN A 101 0.98 11.82 -8.77
C ASN A 101 1.96 11.78 -7.60
N ASP A 102 1.43 12.03 -6.41
CA ASP A 102 2.16 12.01 -5.15
C ASP A 102 1.49 11.04 -4.19
N LEU A 103 2.27 10.11 -3.64
CA LEU A 103 1.84 9.10 -2.66
C LEU A 103 2.53 9.40 -1.32
N GLY A 104 1.73 9.74 -0.32
CA GLY A 104 2.23 10.10 1.01
C GLY A 104 1.57 9.28 2.12
N LEU A 105 2.38 8.91 3.13
CA LEU A 105 1.86 8.41 4.41
C LEU A 105 1.27 9.60 5.18
N ILE A 106 0.03 9.47 5.63
CA ILE A 106 -0.65 10.46 6.46
C ILE A 106 -0.33 10.20 7.93
N ASP A 107 -0.64 8.99 8.39
CA ASP A 107 -0.45 8.55 9.77
C ASP A 107 -0.47 7.01 9.86
N VAL A 108 -0.20 6.51 11.07
CA VAL A 108 -0.44 5.11 11.43
C VAL A 108 -1.34 5.10 12.65
N THR A 109 -2.57 4.61 12.49
CA THR A 109 -3.55 4.46 13.57
C THR A 109 -3.44 3.09 14.22
N GLN A 110 -3.72 2.96 15.51
CA GLN A 110 -3.70 1.70 16.27
C GLN A 110 -5.05 1.44 16.92
#